data_AF-A0A101F1W9-F1
#
_entry.id   AF-A0A101F1W9-F1
#
_cell.length_a   1.000
_cell.length_b   1.000
_cell.length_c   1.000
_cell.angle_alpha   90.00
_cell.angle_beta   90.00
_cell.angle_gamma   90.00
#
_symmetry.space_group_name_H-M   'P 1'
#
loop_
_entity.id
_entity.type
_entity.pdbx_description
1 polymer ?
#
loop_
_entity_poly.entity_id
_entity_poly.type
_entity_poly.pdbx_seq_one_letter_code
_entity_poly.pdbx_strand_id
1 'polypeptide(L)'
;MADLIGAAAAIGNLILRFIIVFLALLVRRELKKRAPQHILRFYDLLIISFAIYAISKLFFLPLNLDRAGLIEVDEKTARILNSIANFLINIFGIILVYAWIKLFRSLIQKYRIIPIVQPLPGKLAKIIPSGVYITEQKRFYEKCKTLLQGRKAIIITRQKPEDLKSKLGVEVPVIWLAKVEVPDAIHPHNLERFAHELISFMRSEKGPKSIIIDGFEYLMIENGFESVFKFLTSLKDYSTLTDTVTVIPVKREALEEKQYALLLREFPKLEEIEVVQKE
;
A
#
# COMPACT_ATOMS: atom_id res chain seq x y z
N MET A 1 17.08 -57.21 -13.71
CA MET A 1 17.55 -57.05 -12.31
C MET A 1 16.82 -55.86 -11.72
N ALA A 2 16.34 -55.97 -10.49
CA ALA A 2 15.60 -54.88 -9.84
C ALA A 2 16.53 -53.68 -9.59
N ASP A 3 16.08 -52.47 -9.93
CA ASP A 3 16.79 -51.21 -9.67
C ASP A 3 16.46 -50.71 -8.25
N LEU A 4 17.13 -51.29 -7.27
CA LEU A 4 16.98 -50.93 -5.86
C LEU A 4 17.38 -49.47 -5.58
N ILE A 5 18.31 -48.91 -6.36
CA ILE A 5 18.78 -47.53 -6.20
C ILE A 5 17.67 -46.55 -6.64
N GLY A 6 17.05 -46.79 -7.80
CA GLY A 6 15.93 -46.02 -8.31
C GLY A 6 14.73 -46.04 -7.35
N ALA A 7 14.41 -47.21 -6.79
CA ALA A 7 13.35 -47.36 -5.80
C ALA A 7 13.63 -46.58 -4.50
N ALA A 8 14.83 -46.72 -3.95
CA ALA A 8 15.24 -45.99 -2.75
C ALA A 8 15.20 -44.46 -2.97
N ALA A 9 15.65 -43.99 -4.14
CA ALA A 9 15.59 -42.59 -4.52
C ALA A 9 14.13 -42.08 -4.64
N ALA A 10 13.21 -42.88 -5.16
CA ALA A 10 11.79 -42.52 -5.25
C ALA A 10 11.16 -42.35 -3.86
N ILE A 11 11.44 -43.28 -2.94
CA ILE A 11 10.96 -43.23 -1.55
C ILE A 11 11.57 -42.03 -0.82
N GLY A 12 12.89 -41.82 -0.95
CA GLY A 12 13.58 -40.68 -0.34
C GLY A 12 13.03 -39.33 -0.83
N ASN A 13 12.77 -39.21 -2.14
CA ASN A 13 12.14 -38.02 -2.72
C ASN A 13 10.75 -37.76 -2.14
N LEU A 14 9.92 -38.79 -1.95
CA LEU A 14 8.60 -38.67 -1.34
C LEU A 14 8.71 -38.14 0.10
N ILE A 15 9.55 -38.77 0.92
CA ILE A 15 9.77 -38.40 2.33
C ILE A 15 10.23 -36.94 2.42
N LEU A 16 11.18 -36.54 1.58
CA LEU A 16 11.70 -35.17 1.55
C LEU A 16 10.59 -34.14 1.30
N ARG A 17 9.60 -34.42 0.43
CA ARG A 17 8.49 -33.46 0.19
C ARG A 17 7.62 -33.28 1.43
N PHE A 18 7.35 -34.35 2.16
CA PHE A 18 6.60 -34.25 3.42
C PHE A 18 7.40 -33.54 4.51
N ILE A 19 8.72 -33.74 4.57
CA ILE A 19 9.61 -32.99 5.48
C ILE A 19 9.56 -31.49 5.17
N ILE A 20 9.63 -31.10 3.89
CA ILE A 20 9.54 -29.69 3.49
C ILE A 20 8.22 -29.06 3.96
N VAL A 21 7.09 -29.76 3.76
CA VAL A 21 5.77 -29.29 4.21
C VAL A 21 5.72 -29.19 5.74
N PHE A 22 6.26 -30.17 6.45
CA PHE A 22 6.32 -30.16 7.91
C PHE A 22 7.16 -29.00 8.45
N LEU A 23 8.37 -28.79 7.91
CA LEU A 23 9.22 -27.66 8.26
C LEU A 23 8.53 -26.33 7.97
N ALA A 24 7.85 -26.21 6.83
CA ALA A 24 7.07 -25.01 6.50
C ALA A 24 5.93 -24.76 7.51
N LEU A 25 5.25 -25.81 7.98
CA LEU A 25 4.24 -25.69 9.04
C LEU A 25 4.85 -25.26 10.39
N LEU A 26 6.06 -25.70 10.73
CA LEU A 26 6.77 -25.24 11.93
C LEU A 26 7.12 -23.75 11.83
N VAL A 27 7.70 -23.34 10.70
CA VAL A 27 8.02 -21.92 10.44
C VAL A 27 6.74 -21.06 10.46
N ARG A 28 5.62 -21.58 9.97
CA ARG A 28 4.32 -20.88 10.00
C ARG A 28 3.86 -20.54 11.42
N ARG A 29 4.15 -21.39 12.40
CA ARG A 29 3.80 -21.15 13.81
C ARG A 29 4.56 -19.95 14.37
N GLU A 30 5.84 -19.83 14.04
CA GLU A 30 6.65 -18.67 14.46
C GLU A 30 6.27 -17.41 13.69
N LEU A 31 6.04 -17.51 12.38
CA LEU A 31 5.60 -16.36 11.57
C LEU A 31 4.28 -15.77 12.06
N LYS A 32 3.34 -16.59 12.56
CA LYS A 32 2.06 -16.10 13.08
C LYS A 32 2.21 -15.02 14.17
N LYS A 33 3.31 -15.05 14.93
CA LYS A 33 3.55 -14.14 16.04
C LYS A 33 4.09 -12.77 15.60
N ARG A 34 4.73 -12.69 14.43
CA ARG A 34 5.54 -11.53 14.02
C ARG A 34 5.17 -10.95 12.66
N ALA A 35 4.59 -11.75 11.77
CA ALA A 35 4.39 -11.36 10.38
C ALA A 35 3.01 -10.71 10.14
N PRO A 36 2.92 -9.69 9.25
CA PRO A 36 1.65 -9.14 8.80
C PRO A 36 0.72 -10.17 8.15
N GLN A 37 -0.59 -9.95 8.27
CA GLN A 37 -1.62 -10.89 7.80
C GLN A 37 -1.54 -11.20 6.30
N HIS A 38 -1.11 -10.26 5.46
CA HIS A 38 -0.96 -10.48 4.02
C HIS A 38 0.22 -11.43 3.70
N ILE A 39 1.33 -11.34 4.46
CA ILE A 39 2.46 -12.28 4.34
C ILE A 39 2.04 -13.66 4.80
N LEU A 40 1.28 -13.75 5.88
CA LEU A 40 0.73 -15.03 6.37
C LEU A 40 -0.14 -15.70 5.32
N ARG A 41 -1.04 -14.95 4.66
CA ARG A 41 -1.89 -15.47 3.58
C ARG A 41 -1.10 -15.93 2.35
N PHE A 42 0.02 -15.29 2.03
CA PHE A 42 0.93 -15.77 0.98
C PHE A 42 1.58 -17.09 1.40
N TYR A 43 2.12 -17.12 2.62
CA TYR A 43 2.82 -18.28 3.15
C TYR A 43 1.90 -19.51 3.28
N ASP A 44 0.63 -19.31 3.64
CA ASP A 44 -0.38 -20.36 3.69
C ASP A 44 -0.65 -20.98 2.32
N LEU A 45 -0.76 -20.16 1.26
CA LEU A 45 -0.89 -20.66 -0.12
C LEU A 45 0.35 -21.42 -0.57
N LEU A 46 1.54 -20.96 -0.16
CA LEU A 46 2.79 -21.64 -0.46
C LEU A 46 2.81 -23.04 0.20
N ILE A 47 2.47 -23.16 1.48
CA ILE A 47 2.35 -24.47 2.16
C ILE A 47 1.36 -25.39 1.43
N ILE A 48 0.16 -24.88 1.12
CA ILE A 48 -0.88 -25.65 0.43
C ILE A 48 -0.36 -26.18 -0.91
N SER A 49 0.35 -25.34 -1.68
CA SER A 49 0.93 -25.76 -2.95
C SER A 49 1.94 -26.90 -2.78
N PHE A 50 2.87 -26.79 -1.82
CA PHE A 50 3.85 -27.84 -1.54
C PHE A 50 3.22 -29.11 -0.99
N ALA A 51 2.13 -29.01 -0.22
CA ALA A 51 1.38 -30.19 0.24
C ALA A 51 0.73 -30.94 -0.93
N ILE A 52 0.13 -30.24 -1.88
CA ILE A 52 -0.43 -30.84 -3.11
C ILE A 52 0.68 -31.51 -3.93
N TYR A 53 1.84 -30.86 -4.05
CA TYR A 53 3.00 -31.45 -4.71
C TYR A 53 3.50 -32.71 -3.98
N ALA A 54 3.57 -32.71 -2.65
CA ALA A 54 3.92 -33.90 -1.87
C ALA A 54 2.92 -35.05 -2.10
N ILE A 55 1.61 -34.76 -2.11
CA ILE A 55 0.56 -35.75 -2.38
C ILE A 55 0.70 -36.33 -3.79
N SER A 56 1.04 -35.51 -4.80
CA SER A 56 1.28 -36.01 -6.17
C SER A 56 2.34 -37.12 -6.22
N LYS A 57 3.34 -37.06 -5.33
CA LYS A 57 4.41 -38.06 -5.27
C LYS A 57 3.94 -39.41 -4.74
N LEU A 58 2.84 -39.47 -3.97
CA LEU A 58 2.21 -40.73 -3.59
C LEU A 58 1.69 -41.49 -4.81
N PHE A 59 1.14 -40.78 -5.80
CA PHE A 59 0.64 -41.38 -7.04
C PHE A 59 1.77 -41.77 -8.01
N PHE A 60 2.91 -41.07 -7.97
CA PHE A 60 4.10 -41.48 -8.73
C PHE A 60 4.87 -42.63 -8.10
N LEU A 61 4.73 -42.90 -6.80
CA LEU A 61 5.52 -43.92 -6.11
C LEU A 61 5.31 -45.31 -6.73
N PRO A 62 4.08 -45.83 -6.93
CA PRO A 62 3.87 -47.12 -7.57
C PRO A 62 4.49 -47.19 -8.97
N LEU A 63 4.37 -46.12 -9.77
CA LEU A 63 4.94 -46.05 -11.12
C LEU A 63 6.48 -46.15 -11.11
N ASN A 64 7.13 -45.56 -10.11
CA ASN A 64 8.58 -45.64 -9.98
C ASN A 64 9.04 -47.00 -9.47
N LEU A 65 8.26 -47.64 -8.58
CA LEU A 65 8.56 -48.99 -8.09
C LEU A 65 8.34 -50.06 -9.17
N ASP A 66 7.35 -49.86 -10.05
CA ASP A 66 7.10 -50.69 -11.23
C ASP A 66 8.28 -50.60 -12.21
N ARG A 67 8.73 -49.38 -12.54
CA ARG A 67 9.95 -49.16 -13.36
C ARG A 67 11.22 -49.76 -12.74
N ALA A 68 11.28 -49.83 -11.41
CA ALA A 68 12.39 -50.46 -10.70
C ALA A 68 12.31 -52.00 -10.69
N GLY A 69 11.22 -52.59 -11.19
CA GLY A 69 10.99 -54.03 -11.19
C GLY A 69 10.68 -54.61 -9.81
N LEU A 70 10.16 -53.81 -8.87
CA LEU A 70 9.80 -54.24 -7.52
C LEU A 70 8.33 -54.60 -7.34
N ILE A 71 7.45 -54.01 -8.15
CA ILE A 71 6.02 -54.31 -8.21
C ILE A 71 5.62 -54.41 -9.68
N GLU A 72 4.46 -55.00 -9.94
CA GLU A 72 3.84 -54.97 -11.28
C GLU A 72 2.56 -54.15 -11.19
N VAL A 73 2.47 -53.11 -12.01
CA VAL A 73 1.28 -52.26 -12.13
C VAL A 73 0.70 -52.40 -13.52
N ASP A 74 -0.59 -52.75 -13.60
CA ASP A 74 -1.26 -52.88 -14.88
C ASP A 74 -1.30 -51.55 -15.65
N GLU A 75 -1.27 -51.62 -16.98
CA GLU A 75 -1.14 -50.44 -17.86
C GLU A 75 -2.31 -49.45 -17.67
N LYS A 76 -3.50 -49.92 -17.32
CA LYS A 76 -4.67 -49.06 -17.10
C LYS A 76 -4.51 -48.28 -15.79
N THR A 77 -4.14 -48.95 -14.71
CA THR A 77 -3.85 -48.32 -13.41
C THR A 77 -2.67 -47.37 -13.52
N ALA A 78 -1.61 -47.75 -14.23
CA ALA A 78 -0.45 -46.89 -14.46
C ALA A 78 -0.83 -45.57 -15.14
N ARG A 79 -1.67 -45.63 -16.18
CA ARG A 79 -2.20 -44.43 -16.87
C ARG A 79 -3.06 -43.56 -15.95
N ILE A 80 -3.90 -44.16 -15.12
CA ILE A 80 -4.75 -43.41 -14.17
C ILE A 80 -3.89 -42.70 -13.12
N LEU A 81 -2.96 -43.42 -12.47
CA LEU A 81 -2.05 -42.86 -11.48
C LEU A 81 -1.24 -41.71 -12.06
N ASN A 82 -0.67 -41.88 -13.27
CA ASN A 82 0.10 -40.85 -13.94
C ASN A 82 -0.76 -39.60 -14.25
N SER A 83 -2.00 -39.80 -14.68
CA SER A 83 -2.92 -38.70 -14.99
C SER A 83 -3.28 -37.89 -13.74
N ILE A 84 -3.60 -38.58 -12.63
CA ILE A 84 -3.90 -37.93 -11.34
C ILE A 84 -2.68 -37.16 -10.85
N ALA A 85 -1.49 -37.77 -10.90
CA ALA A 85 -0.27 -37.15 -10.42
C ALA A 85 0.08 -35.89 -11.21
N ASN A 86 -0.03 -35.92 -12.55
CA ASN A 86 0.18 -34.74 -13.40
C ASN A 86 -0.87 -33.66 -13.17
N PHE A 87 -2.14 -34.03 -12.96
CA PHE A 87 -3.19 -33.08 -12.61
C PHE A 87 -2.89 -32.33 -11.31
N LEU A 88 -2.44 -33.05 -10.26
CA LEU A 88 -2.01 -32.44 -9.00
C LEU A 88 -0.80 -31.52 -9.18
N ILE A 89 0.17 -31.87 -10.04
CA ILE A 89 1.31 -31.00 -10.36
C ILE A 89 0.84 -29.69 -11.03
N ASN A 90 -0.14 -29.77 -11.93
CA ASN A 90 -0.71 -28.56 -12.56
C ASN A 90 -1.41 -27.67 -11.53
N ILE A 91 -2.20 -28.24 -10.62
CA ILE A 91 -2.82 -27.50 -9.51
C ILE A 91 -1.75 -26.84 -8.64
N PHE A 92 -0.70 -27.58 -8.27
CA PHE A 92 0.44 -27.03 -7.53
C PHE A 92 1.03 -25.80 -8.25
N GLY A 93 1.29 -25.90 -9.55
CA GLY A 93 1.84 -24.81 -10.36
C GLY A 93 0.94 -23.56 -10.35
N ILE A 94 -0.36 -23.74 -10.54
CA ILE A 94 -1.35 -22.65 -10.53
C ILE A 94 -1.37 -21.95 -9.17
N ILE A 95 -1.45 -22.71 -8.07
CA ILE A 95 -1.49 -22.15 -6.71
C ILE A 95 -0.17 -21.44 -6.39
N LEU A 96 0.97 -22.00 -6.80
CA LEU A 96 2.29 -21.41 -6.58
C LEU A 96 2.40 -20.05 -7.30
N VAL A 97 2.00 -19.98 -8.57
CA VAL A 97 1.98 -18.72 -9.33
C VAL A 97 1.03 -17.71 -8.69
N TYR A 98 -0.17 -18.13 -8.28
CA TYR A 98 -1.11 -17.27 -7.59
C TYR A 98 -0.56 -16.72 -6.27
N ALA A 99 0.14 -17.56 -5.50
CA ALA A 99 0.82 -17.14 -4.28
C ALA A 99 1.85 -16.04 -4.58
N TRP A 100 2.71 -16.23 -5.59
CA TRP A 100 3.69 -15.22 -6.01
C TRP A 100 3.04 -13.92 -6.48
N ILE A 101 1.99 -13.98 -7.32
CA ILE A 101 1.24 -12.79 -7.74
C ILE A 101 0.71 -12.02 -6.52
N LYS A 102 0.15 -12.73 -5.54
CA LYS A 102 -0.37 -12.13 -4.31
C LYS A 102 0.73 -11.47 -3.47
N LEU A 103 1.90 -12.09 -3.36
CA LEU A 103 3.06 -11.49 -2.70
C LEU A 103 3.51 -10.22 -3.43
N PHE A 104 3.71 -10.29 -4.75
CA PHE A 104 4.15 -9.13 -5.53
C PHE A 104 3.15 -7.98 -5.48
N ARG A 105 1.85 -8.26 -5.62
CA ARG A 105 0.80 -7.24 -5.43
C ARG A 105 0.89 -6.59 -4.05
N SER A 106 1.13 -7.38 -3.01
CA SER A 106 1.30 -6.88 -1.65
C SER A 106 2.57 -6.03 -1.45
N LEU A 107 3.65 -6.35 -2.16
CA LEU A 107 4.89 -5.57 -2.12
C LEU A 107 4.77 -4.28 -2.93
N ILE A 108 4.09 -4.32 -4.08
CA ILE A 108 3.90 -3.19 -4.99
C ILE A 108 2.85 -2.21 -4.45
N GLN A 109 1.78 -2.68 -3.80
CA GLN A 109 0.77 -1.79 -3.19
C GLN A 109 1.33 -0.88 -2.10
N LYS A 110 2.47 -1.22 -1.47
CA LYS A 110 3.16 -0.33 -0.52
C LYS A 110 3.69 0.98 -1.15
N TYR A 111 3.67 1.12 -2.49
CA TYR A 111 4.19 2.28 -3.22
C TYR A 111 3.12 3.24 -3.76
N ARG A 112 1.85 3.10 -3.38
CA ARG A 112 0.83 4.14 -3.62
C ARG A 112 0.11 4.44 -2.32
N ILE A 113 0.60 5.43 -1.59
CA ILE A 113 -0.04 5.89 -0.35
C ILE A 113 -1.31 6.67 -0.67
N ILE A 114 -1.40 7.25 -1.87
CA ILE A 114 -2.58 7.98 -2.31
C ILE A 114 -3.46 7.07 -3.17
N PRO A 115 -4.66 6.68 -2.69
CA PRO A 115 -5.60 5.91 -3.48
C PRO A 115 -6.09 6.73 -4.68
N ILE A 116 -6.60 6.06 -5.72
CA ILE A 116 -7.25 6.75 -6.84
C ILE A 116 -8.51 7.44 -6.29
N VAL A 117 -8.52 8.78 -6.33
CA VAL A 117 -9.59 9.59 -5.73
C VAL A 117 -10.59 9.99 -6.80
N GLN A 118 -11.86 9.65 -6.58
CA GLN A 118 -12.95 10.22 -7.38
C GLN A 118 -13.27 11.64 -6.87
N PRO A 119 -13.69 12.57 -7.75
CA PRO A 119 -14.13 13.89 -7.29
C PRO A 119 -15.27 13.71 -6.29
N LEU A 120 -15.18 14.39 -5.14
CA LEU A 120 -16.25 14.30 -4.16
C LEU A 120 -17.52 15.00 -4.68
N PRO A 121 -18.71 14.48 -4.33
CA PRO A 121 -19.98 15.03 -4.79
C PRO A 121 -20.14 16.50 -4.38
N GLY A 122 -20.65 17.31 -5.30
CA GLY A 122 -20.85 18.74 -5.12
C GLY A 122 -20.37 19.56 -6.32
N LYS A 123 -20.93 20.75 -6.51
CA LYS A 123 -20.36 21.73 -7.43
C LYS A 123 -19.09 22.31 -6.80
N LEU A 124 -18.13 22.73 -7.62
CA LEU A 124 -16.97 23.49 -7.14
C LEU A 124 -17.46 24.71 -6.35
N ALA A 125 -17.24 24.69 -5.04
CA ALA A 125 -17.78 25.69 -4.13
C ALA A 125 -17.25 27.10 -4.44
N LYS A 126 -15.97 27.19 -4.87
CA LYS A 126 -15.27 28.41 -5.26
C LYS A 126 -14.16 28.09 -6.26
N ILE A 127 -13.92 28.97 -7.24
CA ILE A 127 -12.82 28.87 -8.20
C ILE A 127 -11.56 29.46 -7.56
N ILE A 128 -10.88 28.68 -6.73
CA ILE A 128 -9.60 29.09 -6.15
C ILE A 128 -8.50 28.80 -7.17
N PRO A 129 -7.61 29.76 -7.51
CA PRO A 129 -6.48 29.51 -8.39
C PRO A 129 -5.59 28.39 -7.85
N SER A 130 -4.86 27.72 -8.74
CA SER A 130 -3.92 26.68 -8.32
C SER A 130 -2.72 27.28 -7.60
N GLY A 131 -2.26 26.60 -6.55
CA GLY A 131 -1.18 27.12 -5.71
C GLY A 131 -1.18 26.52 -4.30
N VAL A 132 -0.29 27.05 -3.46
CA VAL A 132 -0.21 26.73 -2.03
C VAL A 132 -0.65 27.95 -1.24
N TYR A 133 -1.57 27.73 -0.30
CA TYR A 133 -2.16 28.75 0.55
C TYR A 133 -2.05 28.36 2.02
N ILE A 134 -1.98 29.38 2.87
CA ILE A 134 -2.07 29.19 4.32
C ILE A 134 -3.44 29.61 4.84
N THR A 135 -3.89 29.02 5.93
CA THR A 135 -5.11 29.39 6.64
C THR A 135 -4.88 29.25 8.14
N GLU A 136 -5.69 29.92 8.95
CA GLU A 136 -5.62 29.75 10.40
C GLU A 136 -6.06 28.33 10.80
N GLN A 137 -5.32 27.70 11.72
CA GLN A 137 -5.63 26.34 12.19
C GLN A 137 -7.10 26.15 12.61
N LYS A 138 -7.70 27.17 13.24
CA LYS A 138 -9.10 27.13 13.70
C LYS A 138 -10.12 26.97 12.58
N ARG A 139 -9.76 27.33 11.34
CA ARG A 139 -10.60 27.23 10.13
C ARG A 139 -10.43 25.91 9.38
N PHE A 140 -9.59 25.00 9.86
CA PHE A 140 -9.31 23.70 9.20
C PHE A 140 -10.58 22.98 8.73
N TYR A 141 -11.54 22.73 9.64
CA TYR A 141 -12.76 22.00 9.30
C TYR A 141 -13.66 22.74 8.30
N GLU A 142 -13.72 24.08 8.39
CA GLU A 142 -14.44 24.92 7.44
C GLU A 142 -13.83 24.77 6.03
N LYS A 143 -12.50 24.90 5.94
CA LYS A 143 -11.77 24.80 4.67
C LYS A 143 -11.81 23.39 4.08
N CYS A 144 -11.80 22.34 4.90
CA CYS A 144 -12.09 21.00 4.41
C CYS A 144 -13.44 20.96 3.69
N LYS A 145 -14.52 21.42 4.30
CA LYS A 145 -15.85 21.36 3.67
C LYS A 145 -15.92 22.09 2.32
N THR A 146 -15.23 23.21 2.16
CA THR A 146 -15.24 24.00 0.91
C THR A 146 -14.31 23.45 -0.16
N LEU A 147 -13.12 22.97 0.21
CA LEU A 147 -12.09 22.52 -0.73
C LEU A 147 -12.34 21.11 -1.25
N LEU A 148 -13.05 20.27 -0.49
CA LEU A 148 -13.38 18.91 -0.89
C LEU A 148 -14.42 18.86 -2.03
N GLN A 149 -15.35 19.82 -2.09
CA GLN A 149 -16.48 19.77 -3.03
C GLN A 149 -16.05 19.92 -4.50
N GLY A 150 -16.44 18.96 -5.34
CA GLY A 150 -16.17 18.99 -6.78
C GLY A 150 -14.70 18.80 -7.15
N ARG A 151 -13.84 18.44 -6.18
CA ARG A 151 -12.41 18.20 -6.38
C ARG A 151 -12.03 16.78 -5.99
N LYS A 152 -10.98 16.26 -6.62
CA LYS A 152 -10.27 15.10 -6.08
C LYS A 152 -9.43 15.57 -4.92
N ALA A 153 -9.61 14.99 -3.75
CA ALA A 153 -9.01 15.54 -2.54
C ALA A 153 -8.30 14.51 -1.69
N ILE A 154 -7.21 14.95 -1.05
CA ILE A 154 -6.55 14.20 0.02
C ILE A 154 -6.36 15.11 1.22
N ILE A 155 -6.53 14.53 2.41
CA ILE A 155 -6.19 15.22 3.65
C ILE A 155 -5.04 14.48 4.31
N ILE A 156 -4.02 15.23 4.70
CA ILE A 156 -2.95 14.74 5.54
C ILE A 156 -3.16 15.37 6.91
N THR A 157 -3.20 14.56 7.95
CA THR A 157 -3.45 15.05 9.31
C THR A 157 -2.70 14.21 10.35
N ARG A 158 -2.43 14.79 11.51
CA ARG A 158 -2.04 14.04 12.71
C ARG A 158 -3.20 13.35 13.42
N GLN A 159 -4.44 13.76 13.15
CA GLN A 159 -5.62 13.13 13.72
C GLN A 159 -5.77 11.72 13.15
N LYS A 160 -6.26 10.78 13.96
CA LYS A 160 -6.52 9.43 13.47
C LYS A 160 -7.53 9.51 12.30
N PRO A 161 -7.31 8.82 11.17
CA PRO A 161 -8.17 8.93 9.99
C PRO A 161 -9.66 8.71 10.27
N GLU A 162 -9.99 7.75 11.13
CA GLU A 162 -11.37 7.41 11.52
C GLU A 162 -12.06 8.59 12.23
N ASP A 163 -11.37 9.25 13.15
CA ASP A 163 -11.90 10.38 13.93
C ASP A 163 -12.16 11.59 13.02
N LEU A 164 -11.25 11.86 12.08
CA LEU A 164 -11.39 12.97 11.15
C LEU A 164 -12.57 12.74 10.20
N LYS A 165 -12.69 11.54 9.62
CA LYS A 165 -13.80 11.18 8.72
C LYS A 165 -15.14 11.30 9.43
N SER A 166 -15.25 10.82 10.67
CA SER A 166 -16.46 10.95 11.48
C SER A 166 -16.86 12.41 11.71
N LYS A 167 -15.89 13.29 12.03
CA LYS A 167 -16.15 14.73 12.23
C LYS A 167 -16.50 15.48 10.95
N LEU A 168 -15.89 15.12 9.82
CA LEU A 168 -16.17 15.76 8.53
C LEU A 168 -17.50 15.30 7.94
N GLY A 169 -17.94 14.08 8.25
CA GLY A 169 -19.15 13.48 7.70
C GLY A 169 -19.01 13.12 6.21
N VAL A 170 -17.78 12.98 5.72
CA VAL A 170 -17.45 12.81 4.30
C VAL A 170 -16.37 11.75 4.15
N GLU A 171 -16.57 10.82 3.20
CA GLU A 171 -15.56 9.84 2.83
C GLU A 171 -14.52 10.46 1.90
N VAL A 172 -13.41 10.90 2.49
CA VAL A 172 -12.23 11.40 1.77
C VAL A 172 -11.02 10.54 2.13
N PRO A 173 -10.08 10.30 1.19
CA PRO A 173 -8.78 9.73 1.52
C PRO A 173 -8.04 10.59 2.56
N VAL A 174 -7.67 9.96 3.67
CA VAL A 174 -6.93 10.61 4.76
C VAL A 174 -5.62 9.86 4.96
N ILE A 175 -4.50 10.56 4.86
CA ILE A 175 -3.17 10.06 5.18
C ILE A 175 -2.80 10.49 6.59
N TRP A 176 -2.37 9.54 7.40
CA TRP A 176 -1.98 9.81 8.78
C TRP A 176 -0.50 10.20 8.89
N LEU A 177 -0.23 11.40 9.39
CA LEU A 177 1.12 11.83 9.79
C LEU A 177 1.47 11.20 11.13
N ALA A 178 2.11 10.03 11.10
CA ALA A 178 2.43 9.26 12.28
C ALA A 178 3.75 8.49 12.14
N LYS A 179 4.41 8.23 13.26
CA LYS A 179 5.64 7.41 13.31
C LYS A 179 5.36 5.91 13.20
N VAL A 180 4.11 5.49 13.35
CA VAL A 180 3.72 4.09 13.30
C VAL A 180 3.62 3.59 11.85
N GLU A 181 4.13 2.40 11.60
CA GLU A 181 4.04 1.75 10.29
C GLU A 181 2.68 1.07 10.09
N VAL A 182 1.67 1.88 9.78
CA VAL A 182 0.33 1.41 9.41
C VAL A 182 0.01 1.76 7.95
N PRO A 183 -0.95 1.07 7.31
CA PRO A 183 -1.45 1.49 6.00
C PRO A 183 -1.91 2.95 6.03
N ASP A 184 -1.74 3.65 4.90
CA ASP A 184 -2.14 5.06 4.72
C ASP A 184 -1.52 6.03 5.74
N ALA A 185 -0.31 5.72 6.24
CA ALA A 185 0.48 6.60 7.10
C ALA A 185 1.80 7.01 6.45
N ILE A 186 2.22 8.25 6.72
CA ILE A 186 3.51 8.80 6.30
C ILE A 186 4.30 9.17 7.55
N HIS A 187 5.55 8.68 7.58
CA HIS A 187 6.51 9.05 8.61
C HIS A 187 6.94 10.51 8.40
N PRO A 188 6.85 11.38 9.44
CA PRO A 188 7.07 12.82 9.30
C PRO A 188 8.49 13.22 8.88
N HIS A 189 9.50 12.39 9.15
CA HIS A 189 10.90 12.67 8.78
C HIS A 189 11.20 12.49 7.28
N ASN A 190 10.34 11.80 6.52
CA ASN A 190 10.63 11.51 5.12
C ASN A 190 9.92 12.49 4.19
N LEU A 191 10.33 13.76 4.24
CA LEU A 191 9.76 14.84 3.42
C LEU A 191 9.91 14.56 1.92
N GLU A 192 11.00 13.93 1.49
CA GLU A 192 11.24 13.59 0.08
C GLU A 192 10.20 12.59 -0.44
N ARG A 193 10.01 11.48 0.28
CA ARG A 193 8.96 10.51 -0.07
C ARG A 193 7.59 11.17 -0.01
N PHE A 194 7.35 12.00 1.01
CA PHE A 194 6.08 12.70 1.14
C PHE A 194 5.80 13.60 -0.07
N ALA A 195 6.80 14.38 -0.52
CA ALA A 195 6.70 15.21 -1.71
C ALA A 195 6.42 14.37 -2.96
N HIS A 196 7.17 13.28 -3.15
CA HIS A 196 7.00 12.39 -4.29
C HIS A 196 5.56 11.85 -4.41
N GLU A 197 4.98 11.40 -3.29
CA GLU A 197 3.59 10.91 -3.28
C GLU A 197 2.61 12.03 -3.63
N LEU A 198 2.69 13.20 -2.98
CA LEU A 198 1.81 14.33 -3.26
C LEU A 198 1.90 14.79 -4.72
N ILE A 199 3.12 14.87 -5.28
CA ILE A 199 3.36 15.24 -6.68
C ILE A 199 2.80 14.17 -7.62
N SER A 200 2.94 12.88 -7.28
CA SER A 200 2.33 11.80 -8.05
C SER A 200 0.80 11.92 -8.08
N PHE A 201 0.18 12.31 -6.97
CA PHE A 201 -1.27 12.59 -6.94
C PHE A 201 -1.64 13.81 -7.78
N MET A 202 -0.90 14.91 -7.64
CA MET A 202 -1.06 16.11 -8.46
C MET A 202 -1.04 15.80 -9.96
N ARG A 203 -0.16 14.89 -10.39
CA ARG A 203 0.03 14.50 -11.80
C ARG A 203 -0.86 13.38 -12.30
N SER A 204 -1.52 12.63 -11.41
CA SER A 204 -2.20 11.37 -11.73
C SER A 204 -3.24 11.49 -12.85
N GLU A 205 -4.18 12.42 -12.73
CA GLU A 205 -5.30 12.62 -13.65
C GLU A 205 -5.61 14.11 -13.83
N LYS A 206 -6.24 14.49 -14.95
CA LYS A 206 -6.67 15.88 -15.18
C LYS A 206 -7.87 16.27 -14.31
N GLY A 207 -8.05 17.57 -14.11
CA GLY A 207 -9.14 18.16 -13.34
C GLY A 207 -8.70 18.70 -11.97
N PRO A 208 -9.61 19.41 -11.29
CA PRO A 208 -9.29 20.19 -10.10
C PRO A 208 -9.04 19.29 -8.91
N LYS A 209 -7.95 19.56 -8.19
CA LYS A 209 -7.53 18.80 -7.02
C LYS A 209 -7.37 19.67 -5.79
N SER A 210 -7.52 19.07 -4.63
CA SER A 210 -7.20 19.72 -3.36
C SER A 210 -6.35 18.84 -2.46
N ILE A 211 -5.38 19.47 -1.79
CA ILE A 211 -4.53 18.84 -0.80
C ILE A 211 -4.61 19.68 0.46
N ILE A 212 -4.91 19.05 1.60
CA ILE A 212 -4.94 19.75 2.89
C ILE A 212 -3.89 19.12 3.80
N ILE A 213 -2.92 19.90 4.27
CA ILE A 213 -1.81 19.41 5.10
C ILE A 213 -1.93 19.97 6.51
N ASP A 214 -2.64 19.24 7.37
CA ASP A 214 -2.78 19.53 8.80
C ASP A 214 -1.65 18.86 9.61
N GLY A 215 -0.82 19.65 10.27
CA GLY A 215 0.37 19.16 10.98
C GLY A 215 1.68 19.82 10.54
N PHE A 216 1.60 21.02 9.96
CA PHE A 216 2.76 21.83 9.61
C PHE A 216 3.73 22.00 10.80
N GLU A 217 3.23 22.28 12.00
CA GLU A 217 4.04 22.42 13.21
C GLU A 217 4.82 21.15 13.53
N TYR A 218 4.20 19.99 13.30
CA TYR A 218 4.85 18.71 13.55
C TYR A 218 5.93 18.41 12.52
N LEU A 219 5.68 18.69 11.25
CA LEU A 219 6.71 18.58 10.22
C LEU A 219 7.91 19.47 10.55
N MET A 220 7.68 20.68 11.06
CA MET A 220 8.75 21.58 11.47
C MET A 220 9.52 21.06 12.67
N ILE A 221 8.85 20.53 13.69
CA ILE A 221 9.52 19.93 14.86
C ILE A 221 10.44 18.80 14.43
N GLU A 222 10.02 17.99 13.45
CA GLU A 222 10.73 16.78 13.05
C GLU A 222 11.83 17.04 12.00
N ASN A 223 11.73 18.10 11.19
CA ASN A 223 12.64 18.36 10.06
C ASN A 223 13.30 19.75 10.03
N GLY A 224 12.87 20.67 10.91
CA GLY A 224 13.23 22.08 10.87
C GLY A 224 12.41 22.91 9.88
N PHE A 225 12.30 24.22 10.15
CA PHE A 225 11.52 25.16 9.32
C PHE A 225 12.00 25.19 7.86
N GLU A 226 13.31 25.30 7.62
CA GLU A 226 13.86 25.45 6.27
C GLU A 226 13.54 24.26 5.35
N SER A 227 13.63 23.04 5.86
CA SER A 227 13.32 21.81 5.13
C SER A 227 11.84 21.76 4.74
N VAL A 228 10.95 22.09 5.68
CA VAL A 228 9.51 22.14 5.42
C VAL A 228 9.17 23.28 4.46
N PHE A 229 9.82 24.44 4.59
CA PHE A 229 9.61 25.57 3.68
C PHE A 229 9.97 25.19 2.24
N LYS A 230 11.14 24.59 2.00
CA LYS A 230 11.55 24.08 0.67
C LYS A 230 10.60 23.02 0.12
N PHE A 231 10.12 22.13 0.99
CA PHE A 231 9.09 21.15 0.65
C PHE A 231 7.82 21.83 0.15
N LEU A 232 7.32 22.85 0.87
CA LEU A 232 6.13 23.60 0.46
C LEU A 232 6.32 24.41 -0.83
N THR A 233 7.49 25.01 -1.02
CA THR A 233 7.82 25.70 -2.29
C THR A 233 7.79 24.71 -3.46
N SER A 234 8.35 23.51 -3.28
CA SER A 234 8.27 22.46 -4.30
C SER A 234 6.82 22.07 -4.62
N LEU A 235 5.96 21.94 -3.59
CA LEU A 235 4.54 21.68 -3.80
C LEU A 235 3.83 22.83 -4.51
N LYS A 236 4.22 24.09 -4.28
CA LYS A 236 3.67 25.27 -4.95
C LYS A 236 3.94 25.22 -6.44
N ASP A 237 5.19 24.97 -6.83
CA ASP A 237 5.59 24.86 -8.24
C ASP A 237 4.76 23.79 -8.97
N TYR A 238 4.56 22.62 -8.36
CA TYR A 238 3.73 21.57 -8.94
C TYR A 238 2.23 21.87 -8.89
N SER A 239 1.75 22.55 -7.85
CA SER A 239 0.35 22.92 -7.72
C SER A 239 -0.08 23.83 -8.88
N THR A 240 0.74 24.83 -9.20
CA THR A 240 0.52 25.75 -10.32
C THR A 240 0.44 25.02 -11.67
N LEU A 241 1.20 23.94 -11.86
CA LEU A 241 1.22 23.15 -13.10
C LEU A 241 0.05 22.16 -13.25
N THR A 242 -0.68 21.84 -12.17
CA THR A 242 -1.55 20.64 -12.12
C THR A 242 -3.01 20.90 -11.72
N ASP A 243 -3.45 22.16 -11.71
CA ASP A 243 -4.79 22.58 -11.23
C ASP A 243 -5.07 22.07 -9.79
N THR A 244 -4.06 22.16 -8.94
CA THR A 244 -4.14 21.71 -7.55
C THR A 244 -4.13 22.91 -6.60
N VAL A 245 -5.05 22.90 -5.64
CA VAL A 245 -5.09 23.84 -4.52
C VAL A 245 -4.59 23.13 -3.27
N THR A 246 -3.44 23.54 -2.77
CA THR A 246 -2.86 23.01 -1.53
C THR A 246 -3.09 24.01 -0.40
N VAL A 247 -3.62 23.56 0.73
CA VAL A 247 -3.94 24.42 1.88
C VAL A 247 -3.29 23.89 3.14
N ILE A 248 -2.66 24.80 3.88
CA ILE A 248 -1.88 24.49 5.06
C ILE A 248 -2.45 25.29 6.24
N PRO A 249 -3.21 24.63 7.11
CA PRO A 249 -3.57 25.18 8.42
C PRO A 249 -2.31 25.43 9.24
N VAL A 250 -2.16 26.64 9.77
CA VAL A 250 -1.02 27.04 10.62
C VAL A 250 -1.47 27.79 11.86
N LYS A 251 -0.75 27.61 12.97
CA LYS A 251 -0.83 28.45 14.17
C LYS A 251 0.26 29.52 14.15
N ARG A 252 -0.13 30.79 14.19
CA ARG A 252 0.81 31.92 14.22
C ARG A 252 1.78 31.82 15.40
N GLU A 253 1.27 31.38 16.54
CA GLU A 253 1.98 31.30 17.82
C GLU A 253 3.04 30.19 17.82
N ALA A 254 2.96 29.24 16.88
CA ALA A 254 3.93 28.16 16.73
C ALA A 254 5.14 28.55 15.87
N LEU A 255 5.19 29.80 15.37
CA LEU A 255 6.22 30.30 14.47
C LEU A 255 6.91 31.53 15.05
N GLU A 256 8.22 31.62 14.84
CA GLU A 256 8.95 32.87 15.05
C GLU A 256 8.47 33.95 14.09
N GLU A 257 8.62 35.23 14.45
CA GLU A 257 8.16 36.35 13.60
C GLU A 257 8.77 36.31 12.21
N LYS A 258 10.07 36.04 12.12
CA LYS A 258 10.79 35.93 10.85
C LYS A 258 10.27 34.77 10.01
N GLN A 259 10.04 33.61 10.62
CA GLN A 259 9.52 32.43 9.92
C GLN A 259 8.12 32.68 9.37
N TYR A 260 7.25 33.30 10.17
CA TYR A 260 5.90 33.64 9.74
C TYR A 260 5.88 34.69 8.62
N ALA A 261 6.75 35.70 8.68
CA ALA A 261 6.89 36.70 7.62
C ALA A 261 7.38 36.07 6.30
N LEU A 262 8.35 35.14 6.37
CA LEU A 262 8.80 34.38 5.20
C LEU A 262 7.68 33.51 4.62
N LEU A 263 6.91 32.84 5.49
CA LEU A 263 5.78 32.01 5.09
C LEU A 263 4.72 32.83 4.34
N LEU A 264 4.31 33.98 4.90
CA LEU A 264 3.31 34.86 4.28
C LEU A 264 3.77 35.47 2.95
N ARG A 265 5.07 35.76 2.83
CA ARG A 265 5.65 36.30 1.60
C ARG A 265 5.58 35.29 0.46
N GLU A 266 5.74 34.00 0.77
CA GLU A 266 5.78 32.93 -0.22
C GLU A 266 4.40 32.33 -0.49
N PHE A 267 3.56 32.21 0.54
CA PHE A 267 2.26 31.55 0.52
C PHE A 267 1.17 32.52 1.01
N PRO A 268 0.29 33.00 0.11
CA PRO A 268 -0.76 33.93 0.49
C PRO A 268 -1.82 33.25 1.38
N LYS A 269 -2.52 34.07 2.17
CA LYS A 269 -3.65 33.58 2.97
C LYS A 269 -4.82 33.26 2.07
N LEU A 270 -5.44 32.11 2.30
CA LEU A 270 -6.60 31.67 1.53
C LEU A 270 -7.78 32.64 1.68
N GLU A 271 -7.94 33.24 2.86
CA GLU A 271 -9.02 34.19 3.16
C GLU A 271 -8.95 35.45 2.30
N GLU A 272 -7.74 35.94 1.98
CA GLU A 272 -7.54 37.15 1.19
C GLU A 272 -7.97 36.92 -0.27
N ILE A 273 -7.67 35.74 -0.82
CA ILE A 273 -8.06 35.35 -2.17
C ILE A 273 -9.57 35.11 -2.28
N GLU A 274 -10.17 34.54 -1.23
CA GLU A 274 -11.62 34.30 -1.19
C GLU A 274 -12.47 35.57 -1.11
N VAL A 275 -11.91 36.69 -0.61
CA VAL A 275 -12.60 37.99 -0.53
C VAL A 275 -12.57 38.69 -1.89
N VAL A 276 -11.42 38.69 -2.57
CA VAL A 276 -11.24 39.33 -3.90
C VAL A 276 -12.17 38.75 -4.97
N GLN A 277 -12.67 37.52 -4.80
CA GLN A 277 -13.58 36.88 -5.76
C GLN A 277 -15.08 37.15 -5.48
N LYS A 278 -15.41 37.84 -4.38
CA LYS A 278 -16.79 38.22 -4.05
C LYS A 278 -17.14 39.64 -4.50
N GLU A 279 -16.13 40.44 -4.84
CA GLU A 279 -16.25 41.76 -5.48
C GLU A 279 -16.21 41.62 -7.01
#